data_AF-A0A180GSX1-F1
#
_entry.id   AF-A0A180GSX1-F1
#
_cell.length_a   1.000
_cell.length_b   1.000
_cell.length_c   1.000
_cell.angle_alpha   90.00
_cell.angle_beta   90.00
_cell.angle_gamma   90.00
#
_symmetry.space_group_name_H-M   'P 1'
#
loop_
_entity.id
_entity.type
_entity.pdbx_description
1 polymer ?
#
loop_
_entity_poly.entity_id
_entity_poly.type
_entity_poly.pdbx_seq_one_letter_code
_entity_poly.pdbx_strand_id
1 'polypeptide(L)'
;LAYVAGAICGHPDVYVIDRSSEEPKIMSSQACLQAHGIAPLVLGPKEGLAVANGTAFSAAAASLAVFHAHLLATLAQALTAMSVEALLGQIGAFHPFIHQVARPHHGQVEVARNIFRLLRTSKLLNPADQLADQLDLEREKSKQILRQDRYPLRTSPQWIGPQLEDLLVAHQTIAKELNVTTDNPLVDVENGILHHGGNFQATSVALSMEKTRLAIAALGKIMFAQVTELNNSAMNNGLPSCLNGAEPSTNYHTKGLDTACAAYCSELQHLAAPLTTHVQSAEGHNQSINSLAFISARKTLEALEILKMRSTCGCSSNG
;
A
#
# COMPACT_ATOMS: atom_id res chain seq x y z
N LEU A 1 -17.59 -9.25 14.87
CA LEU A 1 -17.42 -9.80 16.23
C LEU A 1 -18.64 -10.57 16.73
N ALA A 2 -19.86 -10.01 16.71
CA ALA A 2 -21.07 -10.76 17.10
C ALA A 2 -21.26 -12.10 16.33
N TYR A 3 -20.97 -12.14 15.03
CA TYR A 3 -20.96 -13.40 14.26
C TYR A 3 -19.91 -14.40 14.73
N VAL A 4 -18.76 -13.95 15.25
CA VAL A 4 -17.75 -14.84 15.83
C VAL A 4 -18.26 -15.40 17.16
N ALA A 5 -18.86 -14.56 18.02
CA ALA A 5 -19.51 -15.02 19.24
C ALA A 5 -20.62 -16.05 18.94
N GLY A 6 -21.48 -15.77 17.96
CA GLY A 6 -22.52 -16.69 17.53
C GLY A 6 -21.95 -18.01 16.99
N ALA A 7 -20.83 -17.96 16.25
CA ALA A 7 -20.18 -19.16 15.74
C ALA A 7 -19.64 -20.07 16.87
N ILE A 8 -18.96 -19.50 17.87
CA ILE A 8 -18.42 -20.28 19.00
C ILE A 8 -19.51 -20.76 19.98
N CYS A 9 -20.68 -20.10 20.00
CA CYS A 9 -21.85 -20.53 20.77
C CYS A 9 -22.74 -21.53 20.01
N GLY A 10 -22.42 -21.88 18.76
CA GLY A 10 -23.23 -22.79 17.95
C GLY A 10 -24.61 -22.22 17.57
N HIS A 11 -24.70 -20.92 17.30
CA HIS A 11 -25.96 -20.29 16.88
C HIS A 11 -26.44 -20.89 15.54
N PRO A 12 -27.71 -21.35 15.43
CA PRO A 12 -28.19 -22.07 14.25
C PRO A 12 -28.17 -21.23 12.96
N ASP A 13 -28.39 -19.93 13.07
CA ASP A 13 -28.37 -19.00 11.91
C ASP A 13 -27.00 -18.42 11.57
N VAL A 14 -25.93 -18.80 12.29
CA VAL A 14 -24.57 -18.40 11.95
C VAL A 14 -23.92 -19.51 11.16
N TYR A 15 -23.44 -19.18 9.96
CA TYR A 15 -22.76 -20.12 9.07
C TYR A 15 -21.25 -19.91 9.10
N VAL A 16 -20.52 -21.01 8.98
CA VAL A 16 -19.05 -21.04 8.92
C VAL A 16 -18.59 -21.80 7.69
N ILE A 17 -17.37 -21.49 7.24
CA ILE A 17 -16.71 -22.23 6.16
C ILE A 17 -15.74 -23.21 6.82
N ASP A 18 -16.07 -24.50 6.79
CA ASP A 18 -15.16 -25.57 7.19
C ASP A 18 -14.15 -25.83 6.07
N ARG A 19 -12.87 -25.80 6.43
CA ARG A 19 -11.73 -26.02 5.52
C ARG A 19 -10.90 -27.25 5.90
N SER A 20 -11.47 -28.16 6.71
CA SER A 20 -10.82 -29.41 7.12
C SER A 20 -10.71 -30.45 6.00
N SER A 21 -11.56 -30.36 4.97
CA SER A 21 -11.49 -31.16 3.74
C SER A 21 -10.90 -30.37 2.56
N GLU A 22 -10.48 -31.09 1.50
CA GLU A 22 -9.97 -30.48 0.26
C GLU A 22 -10.97 -29.50 -0.36
N GLU A 23 -12.26 -29.83 -0.35
CA GLU A 23 -13.34 -28.93 -0.74
C GLU A 23 -13.92 -28.22 0.48
N PRO A 24 -13.87 -26.87 0.56
CA PRO A 24 -14.49 -26.12 1.65
C PRO A 24 -16.01 -26.26 1.66
N LYS A 25 -16.61 -26.42 2.84
CA LYS A 25 -18.07 -26.57 3.00
C LYS A 25 -18.65 -25.45 3.85
N ILE A 26 -19.80 -24.92 3.42
CA ILE A 26 -20.58 -23.98 4.22
C ILE A 26 -21.61 -24.78 5.02
N MET A 27 -21.64 -24.58 6.33
CA MET A 27 -22.60 -25.24 7.23
C MET A 27 -22.93 -24.34 8.43
N SER A 28 -24.02 -24.65 9.14
CA SER A 28 -24.33 -23.96 10.38
C SER A 28 -23.22 -24.17 11.40
N SER A 29 -23.00 -23.19 12.26
CA SER A 29 -21.97 -23.23 13.28
C SER A 29 -22.16 -24.41 14.23
N GLN A 30 -23.41 -24.72 14.60
CA GLN A 30 -23.77 -25.88 15.41
C GLN A 30 -23.33 -27.20 14.76
N ALA A 31 -23.64 -27.39 13.47
CA ALA A 31 -23.26 -28.60 12.74
C ALA A 31 -21.74 -28.72 12.62
N CYS A 32 -21.04 -27.61 12.37
CA CYS A 32 -19.59 -27.57 12.28
C CYS A 32 -18.92 -27.94 13.62
N LEU A 33 -19.35 -27.32 14.72
CA LEU A 33 -18.85 -27.64 16.06
C LEU A 33 -19.07 -29.13 16.39
N GLN A 34 -20.26 -29.67 16.08
CA GLN A 34 -20.56 -31.08 16.28
C GLN A 34 -19.68 -32.00 15.42
N ALA A 35 -19.45 -31.67 14.14
CA ALA A 35 -18.61 -32.45 13.23
C ALA A 35 -17.14 -32.54 13.71
N HIS A 36 -16.67 -31.50 14.39
CA HIS A 36 -15.31 -31.43 14.94
C HIS A 36 -15.22 -31.81 16.43
N GLY A 37 -16.32 -32.28 17.04
CA GLY A 37 -16.34 -32.68 18.45
C GLY A 37 -16.11 -31.54 19.44
N ILE A 38 -16.41 -30.30 19.04
CA ILE A 38 -16.25 -29.10 19.86
C ILE A 38 -17.59 -28.78 20.54
N ALA A 39 -17.58 -28.66 21.87
CA ALA A 39 -18.77 -28.25 22.61
C ALA A 39 -19.04 -26.74 22.41
N PRO A 40 -20.29 -26.33 22.08
CA PRO A 40 -20.64 -24.91 22.01
C PRO A 40 -20.46 -24.21 23.37
N LEU A 41 -19.97 -22.98 23.35
CA LEU A 41 -19.80 -22.18 24.57
C LEU A 41 -21.13 -21.57 25.02
N VAL A 42 -21.37 -21.55 26.34
CA VAL A 42 -22.45 -20.81 26.98
C VAL A 42 -21.84 -19.59 27.66
N LEU A 43 -22.05 -18.40 27.09
CA LEU A 43 -21.41 -17.17 27.56
C LEU A 43 -21.98 -16.73 28.91
N GLY A 44 -21.10 -16.53 29.88
CA GLY A 44 -21.42 -15.95 31.18
C GLY A 44 -21.52 -14.42 31.18
N PRO A 45 -21.69 -13.81 32.36
CA PRO A 45 -21.66 -12.36 32.51
C PRO A 45 -20.38 -11.76 31.92
N LYS A 46 -20.50 -10.61 31.24
CA LYS A 46 -19.43 -9.89 30.53
C LYS A 46 -18.85 -10.58 29.28
N GLU A 47 -18.84 -11.90 29.19
CA GLU A 47 -18.16 -12.63 28.09
C GLU A 47 -18.69 -12.25 26.70
N GLY A 48 -20.00 -12.08 26.54
CA GLY A 48 -20.58 -11.62 25.28
C GLY A 48 -20.08 -10.23 24.86
N LEU A 49 -19.94 -9.31 25.83
CA LEU A 49 -19.40 -7.98 25.57
C LEU A 49 -17.90 -8.03 25.31
N ALA A 50 -17.15 -8.88 26.03
CA ALA A 50 -15.71 -9.05 25.84
C ALA A 50 -15.36 -9.57 24.43
N VAL A 51 -16.19 -10.45 23.85
CA VAL A 51 -16.01 -10.92 22.47
C VAL A 51 -16.49 -9.87 21.46
N ALA A 52 -17.60 -9.18 21.74
CA ALA A 52 -18.23 -8.27 20.78
C ALA A 52 -17.60 -6.87 20.72
N ASN A 53 -17.04 -6.39 21.82
CA ASN A 53 -16.60 -5.01 22.00
C ASN A 53 -15.08 -4.88 21.82
N GLY A 54 -14.67 -4.23 20.75
CA GLY A 54 -13.25 -4.02 20.45
C GLY A 54 -12.98 -3.72 18.99
N THR A 55 -11.71 -3.53 18.67
CA THR A 55 -11.28 -3.04 17.35
C THR A 55 -10.69 -4.16 16.47
N ALA A 56 -10.77 -5.42 16.92
CA ALA A 56 -10.07 -6.55 16.31
C ALA A 56 -10.31 -6.73 14.81
N PHE A 57 -11.55 -6.56 14.32
CA PHE A 57 -11.84 -6.66 12.87
C PHE A 57 -11.17 -5.55 12.06
N SER A 58 -11.20 -4.31 12.55
CA SER A 58 -10.50 -3.19 11.91
C SER A 58 -9.00 -3.33 11.99
N ALA A 59 -8.46 -3.76 13.14
CA ALA A 59 -7.03 -3.98 13.34
C ALA A 59 -6.49 -5.12 12.43
N ALA A 60 -7.23 -6.22 12.30
CA ALA A 60 -6.86 -7.34 11.43
C ALA A 60 -6.87 -6.96 9.93
N ALA A 61 -7.89 -6.22 9.47
CA ALA A 61 -7.90 -5.71 8.10
C ALA A 61 -6.77 -4.72 7.86
N ALA A 62 -6.50 -3.85 8.83
CA ALA A 62 -5.43 -2.88 8.78
C ALA A 62 -4.04 -3.52 8.77
N SER A 63 -3.81 -4.59 9.52
CA SER A 63 -2.52 -5.28 9.54
C SER A 63 -2.19 -5.93 8.20
N LEU A 64 -3.19 -6.54 7.56
CA LEU A 64 -3.06 -7.06 6.19
C LEU A 64 -2.77 -5.93 5.19
N ALA A 65 -3.45 -4.80 5.31
CA ALA A 65 -3.24 -3.65 4.45
C ALA A 65 -1.82 -3.07 4.59
N VAL A 66 -1.35 -2.84 5.82
CA VAL A 66 0.01 -2.34 6.08
C VAL A 66 1.07 -3.32 5.57
N PHE A 67 0.88 -4.63 5.77
CA PHE A 67 1.80 -5.64 5.26
C PHE A 67 1.95 -5.56 3.73
N HIS A 68 0.83 -5.55 3.00
CA HIS A 68 0.86 -5.40 1.54
C HIS A 68 1.42 -4.04 1.10
N ALA A 69 1.16 -2.97 1.84
CA ALA A 69 1.66 -1.63 1.53
C ALA A 69 3.20 -1.58 1.56
N HIS A 70 3.85 -2.20 2.55
CA HIS A 70 5.31 -2.27 2.61
C HIS A 70 5.92 -3.07 1.45
N LEU A 71 5.28 -4.18 1.04
CA LEU A 71 5.74 -4.94 -0.12
C LEU A 71 5.67 -4.10 -1.40
N LEU A 72 4.56 -3.40 -1.62
CA LEU A 72 4.38 -2.56 -2.80
C LEU A 72 5.27 -1.31 -2.78
N ALA A 73 5.54 -0.73 -1.62
CA ALA A 73 6.47 0.38 -1.49
C ALA A 73 7.92 -0.03 -1.80
N THR A 74 8.29 -1.27 -1.47
CA THR A 74 9.58 -1.84 -1.87
C THR A 74 9.62 -2.11 -3.38
N LEU A 75 8.54 -2.68 -3.94
CA LEU A 75 8.42 -2.92 -5.37
C LEU A 75 8.48 -1.62 -6.19
N ALA A 76 7.83 -0.55 -5.73
CA ALA A 76 7.86 0.75 -6.39
C ALA A 76 9.30 1.31 -6.51
N GLN A 77 10.15 1.09 -5.50
CA GLN A 77 11.56 1.47 -5.55
C GLN A 77 12.34 0.62 -6.58
N ALA A 78 12.10 -0.69 -6.61
CA ALA A 78 12.71 -1.57 -7.60
C ALA A 78 12.30 -1.20 -9.04
N LEU A 79 11.00 -0.97 -9.28
CA LEU A 79 10.48 -0.54 -10.58
C LEU A 79 11.01 0.84 -10.97
N THR A 80 11.22 1.73 -10.01
CA THR A 80 11.89 3.01 -10.26
C THR A 80 13.32 2.79 -10.75
N ALA A 81 14.11 1.93 -10.08
CA ALA A 81 15.46 1.61 -10.52
C ALA A 81 15.45 1.00 -11.94
N MET A 82 14.58 0.04 -12.22
CA MET A 82 14.44 -0.56 -13.56
C MET A 82 14.03 0.48 -14.61
N SER A 83 13.18 1.44 -14.25
CA SER A 83 12.78 2.54 -15.14
C SER A 83 13.94 3.47 -15.45
N VAL A 84 14.81 3.74 -14.47
CA VAL A 84 16.06 4.50 -14.68
C VAL A 84 16.97 3.74 -15.65
N GLU A 85 17.13 2.42 -15.50
CA GLU A 85 17.94 1.63 -16.43
C GLU A 85 17.37 1.63 -17.85
N ALA A 86 16.07 1.36 -17.99
CA ALA A 86 15.41 1.29 -19.28
C ALA A 86 15.42 2.64 -20.03
N LEU A 87 15.33 3.75 -19.30
CA LEU A 87 15.41 5.10 -19.86
C LEU A 87 16.84 5.62 -19.99
N LEU A 88 17.87 4.82 -19.68
CA LEU A 88 19.27 5.26 -19.66
C LEU A 88 19.46 6.54 -18.81
N GLY A 89 18.78 6.60 -17.67
CA GLY A 89 18.76 7.76 -16.78
C GLY A 89 20.04 7.94 -15.96
N GLN A 90 20.09 9.04 -15.21
CA GLN A 90 21.25 9.48 -14.45
C GLN A 90 21.23 8.97 -13.00
N ILE A 91 22.09 8.00 -12.71
CA ILE A 91 22.28 7.46 -11.35
C ILE A 91 22.74 8.53 -10.33
N GLY A 92 23.33 9.63 -10.80
CA GLY A 92 23.75 10.75 -9.95
C GLY A 92 22.62 11.36 -9.13
N ALA A 93 21.36 11.24 -9.60
CA ALA A 93 20.17 11.69 -8.87
C ALA A 93 19.98 11.01 -7.51
N PHE A 94 20.61 9.84 -7.29
CA PHE A 94 20.51 9.04 -6.07
C PHE A 94 21.77 9.11 -5.18
N HIS A 95 22.70 10.01 -5.50
CA HIS A 95 23.99 10.10 -4.81
C HIS A 95 23.82 10.47 -3.31
N PRO A 96 24.59 9.84 -2.39
CA PRO A 96 24.47 10.08 -0.95
C PRO A 96 24.58 11.54 -0.53
N PHE A 97 25.36 12.37 -1.23
CA PHE A 97 25.45 13.81 -0.93
C PHE A 97 24.08 14.50 -0.95
N ILE A 98 23.25 14.21 -1.96
CA ILE A 98 21.94 14.87 -2.13
C ILE A 98 20.99 14.51 -0.98
N HIS A 99 21.02 13.25 -0.54
CA HIS A 99 20.02 12.74 0.39
C HIS A 99 20.51 12.67 1.83
N GLN A 100 21.76 12.25 2.07
CA GLN A 100 22.31 12.10 3.43
C GLN A 100 22.94 13.38 3.96
N VAL A 101 23.51 14.22 3.08
CA VAL A 101 24.20 15.45 3.49
C VAL A 101 23.30 16.67 3.30
N ALA A 102 22.74 16.86 2.10
CA ALA A 102 22.02 18.08 1.77
C ALA A 102 20.56 18.12 2.28
N ARG A 103 19.85 16.98 2.31
CA ARG A 103 18.44 16.92 2.77
C ARG A 103 18.07 15.58 3.45
N PRO A 104 18.46 15.35 4.72
CA PRO A 104 18.42 14.05 5.40
C PRO A 104 17.06 13.65 5.99
N HIS A 105 15.98 13.71 5.21
CA HIS A 105 14.73 13.02 5.59
C HIS A 105 14.94 11.51 5.56
N HIS A 106 14.48 10.79 6.59
CA HIS A 106 14.82 9.37 6.79
C HIS A 106 14.36 8.51 5.62
N GLY A 107 13.09 8.64 5.20
CA GLY A 107 12.54 7.88 4.08
C GLY A 107 13.21 8.26 2.76
N GLN A 108 13.53 9.55 2.57
CA GLN A 108 14.25 10.01 1.37
C GLN A 108 15.65 9.37 1.27
N VAL A 109 16.39 9.33 2.39
CA VAL A 109 17.70 8.68 2.47
C VAL A 109 17.61 7.19 2.20
N GLU A 110 16.61 6.53 2.79
CA GLU A 110 16.38 5.09 2.61
C GLU A 110 16.10 4.75 1.14
N VAL A 111 15.14 5.44 0.52
CA VAL A 111 14.77 5.21 -0.89
C VAL A 111 15.96 5.44 -1.81
N ALA A 112 16.67 6.56 -1.66
CA ALA A 112 17.83 6.87 -2.48
C ALA A 112 18.90 5.79 -2.33
N ARG A 113 19.18 5.35 -1.11
CA ARG A 113 20.15 4.28 -0.83
C ARG A 113 19.74 2.97 -1.50
N ASN A 114 18.46 2.59 -1.43
CA ASN A 114 17.96 1.35 -2.03
C ASN A 114 18.08 1.40 -3.56
N ILE A 115 17.59 2.46 -4.20
CA ILE A 115 17.67 2.62 -5.66
C ILE A 115 19.13 2.68 -6.11
N PHE A 116 19.98 3.48 -5.46
CA PHE A 116 21.40 3.57 -5.79
C PHE A 116 22.11 2.22 -5.70
N ARG A 117 21.78 1.40 -4.69
CA ARG A 117 22.33 0.05 -4.53
C ARG A 117 21.92 -0.90 -5.65
N LEU A 118 20.69 -0.78 -6.18
CA LEU A 118 20.21 -1.57 -7.30
C LEU A 118 20.91 -1.17 -8.61
N LEU A 119 21.13 0.13 -8.80
CA LEU A 119 21.68 0.68 -10.04
C LEU A 119 23.20 0.54 -10.17
N ARG A 120 23.96 0.46 -9.06
CA ARG A 120 25.44 0.50 -9.10
C ARG A 120 26.11 -0.62 -9.89
N THR A 121 25.42 -1.74 -10.10
CA THR A 121 25.92 -2.90 -10.87
C THR A 121 25.29 -2.99 -12.26
N SER A 122 24.48 -2.00 -12.64
CA SER A 122 23.85 -1.97 -13.96
C SER A 122 24.91 -1.93 -15.06
N LYS A 123 24.71 -2.74 -16.10
CA LYS A 123 25.49 -2.68 -17.34
C LYS A 123 24.85 -1.76 -18.38
N LEU A 124 23.61 -1.32 -18.14
CA LEU A 124 22.87 -0.41 -19.01
C LEU A 124 23.27 1.05 -18.74
N LEU A 125 23.67 1.36 -17.51
CA LEU A 125 24.13 2.67 -17.11
C LEU A 125 25.66 2.74 -17.20
N ASN A 126 26.20 3.69 -17.96
CA ASN A 126 27.65 3.88 -18.05
C ASN A 126 28.14 4.86 -16.97
N PRO A 127 29.08 4.46 -16.08
CA PRO A 127 29.63 5.37 -15.08
C PRO A 127 30.30 6.63 -15.67
N ALA A 128 30.79 6.55 -16.91
CA ALA A 128 31.39 7.69 -17.61
C ALA A 128 30.38 8.79 -17.98
N ASP A 129 29.09 8.45 -18.15
CA ASP A 129 28.03 9.43 -18.41
C ASP A 129 27.69 10.28 -17.16
N GLN A 130 28.23 9.92 -15.98
CA GLN A 130 28.09 10.67 -14.73
C GLN A 130 29.01 11.90 -14.67
N LEU A 131 30.04 11.96 -15.52
CA LEU A 131 31.09 13.01 -15.54
C LEU A 131 30.95 13.98 -16.72
N ALA A 132 29.81 13.95 -17.42
CA ALA A 132 29.57 14.71 -18.64
C ALA A 132 29.37 16.23 -18.41
N ASP A 133 30.15 16.86 -17.53
CA ASP A 133 30.42 18.30 -17.63
C ASP A 133 31.41 18.60 -18.78
N GLN A 134 32.21 17.62 -19.22
CA GLN A 134 33.24 17.82 -20.27
C GLN A 134 32.80 17.47 -21.69
N LEU A 135 31.74 16.69 -21.88
CA LEU A 135 31.20 16.32 -23.21
C LEU A 135 30.17 17.36 -23.73
N ASP A 136 29.91 18.41 -22.97
CA ASP A 136 28.74 19.27 -23.13
C ASP A 136 28.92 20.39 -24.18
N LEU A 137 30.15 20.66 -24.64
CA LEU A 137 30.42 21.71 -25.64
C LEU A 137 30.18 21.26 -27.10
N GLU A 138 30.27 19.95 -27.40
CA GLU A 138 30.04 19.45 -28.77
C GLU A 138 28.58 19.02 -29.02
N ARG A 139 27.86 18.55 -27.99
CA ARG A 139 26.41 18.24 -28.05
C ARG A 139 25.53 19.49 -28.20
N GLU A 140 26.05 20.67 -27.86
CA GLU A 140 25.36 21.96 -27.98
C GLU A 140 25.01 22.37 -29.41
N LYS A 141 25.69 21.82 -30.43
CA LYS A 141 25.51 22.26 -31.83
C LYS A 141 24.33 21.60 -32.54
N SER A 142 23.69 20.59 -31.96
CA SER A 142 22.55 19.90 -32.57
C SER A 142 21.35 19.76 -31.61
N LYS A 143 20.45 20.75 -31.64
CA LYS A 143 19.00 20.66 -31.34
C LYS A 143 18.58 20.07 -29.96
N GLN A 144 17.99 20.93 -29.10
CA GLN A 144 16.99 20.59 -28.06
C GLN A 144 17.20 19.29 -27.25
N ILE A 145 18.36 19.11 -26.61
CA ILE A 145 18.61 17.96 -25.73
C ILE A 145 18.18 18.30 -24.30
N LEU A 146 17.24 17.53 -23.72
CA LEU A 146 16.90 17.62 -22.31
C LEU A 146 18.08 17.07 -21.47
N ARG A 147 18.79 17.94 -20.75
CA ARG A 147 20.04 17.58 -20.03
C ARG A 147 19.84 16.74 -18.77
N GLN A 148 18.64 16.76 -18.19
CA GLN A 148 18.33 16.08 -16.94
C GLN A 148 17.11 15.20 -17.09
N ASP A 149 17.13 14.06 -16.41
CA ASP A 149 15.96 13.21 -16.29
C ASP A 149 14.75 14.00 -15.75
N ARG A 150 13.57 13.60 -16.19
CA ARG A 150 12.31 14.14 -15.68
C ARG A 150 12.07 13.67 -14.24
N TYR A 151 11.14 14.36 -13.59
CA TYR A 151 10.86 14.18 -12.16
C TYR A 151 10.47 12.75 -11.75
N PRO A 152 9.70 11.98 -12.55
CA PRO A 152 9.33 10.61 -12.17
C PRO A 152 10.54 9.72 -11.88
N LEU A 153 11.71 10.00 -12.47
CA LEU A 153 12.97 9.36 -12.14
C LEU A 153 13.74 10.16 -11.08
N ARG A 154 14.09 11.41 -11.38
CA ARG A 154 15.06 12.21 -10.60
C ARG A 154 14.58 12.61 -9.21
N THR A 155 13.28 12.80 -9.02
CA THR A 155 12.72 13.19 -7.71
C THR A 155 12.10 12.00 -6.97
N SER A 156 12.34 10.77 -7.44
CA SER A 156 11.68 9.59 -6.87
C SER A 156 12.01 9.34 -5.39
N PRO A 157 13.23 9.58 -4.85
CA PRO A 157 13.46 9.48 -3.41
C PRO A 157 12.68 10.52 -2.61
N GLN A 158 12.56 11.74 -3.12
CA GLN A 158 11.82 12.82 -2.48
C GLN A 158 10.30 12.56 -2.50
N TRP A 159 9.81 11.83 -3.51
CA TRP A 159 8.39 11.47 -3.64
C TRP A 159 8.00 10.25 -2.78
N ILE A 160 8.79 9.17 -2.87
CA ILE A 160 8.52 7.90 -2.18
C ILE A 160 8.88 7.99 -0.68
N GLY A 161 9.92 8.74 -0.34
CA GLY A 161 10.46 8.83 1.02
C GLY A 161 9.41 9.16 2.09
N PRO A 162 8.65 10.26 1.97
CA PRO A 162 7.59 10.59 2.93
C PRO A 162 6.52 9.51 3.06
N GLN A 163 6.26 8.75 1.99
CA GLN A 163 5.28 7.66 2.02
C GLN A 163 5.78 6.51 2.89
N LEU A 164 7.08 6.20 2.86
CA LEU A 164 7.67 5.19 3.75
C LEU A 164 7.59 5.62 5.22
N GLU A 165 7.77 6.90 5.50
CA GLU A 165 7.67 7.45 6.85
C GLU A 165 6.23 7.29 7.39
N ASP A 166 5.23 7.61 6.59
CA ASP A 166 3.82 7.40 6.97
C ASP A 166 3.46 5.91 7.13
N LEU A 167 3.96 5.04 6.25
CA LEU A 167 3.77 3.59 6.37
C LEU A 167 4.43 3.02 7.63
N LEU A 168 5.61 3.52 8.01
CA LEU A 168 6.27 3.12 9.26
C LEU A 168 5.44 3.50 10.49
N VAL A 169 4.88 4.72 10.51
CA VAL A 169 4.00 5.15 11.61
C VAL A 169 2.72 4.31 11.66
N ALA A 170 2.13 4.00 10.50
CA ALA A 170 0.98 3.11 10.43
C ALA A 170 1.32 1.71 10.97
N HIS A 171 2.47 1.15 10.59
CA HIS A 171 2.94 -0.14 11.10
C HIS A 171 3.05 -0.16 12.62
N GLN A 172 3.71 0.83 13.22
CA GLN A 172 3.86 0.92 14.68
C GLN A 172 2.51 1.07 15.38
N THR A 173 1.60 1.85 14.80
CA THR A 173 0.26 2.08 15.35
C THR A 173 -0.57 0.80 15.32
N ILE A 174 -0.61 0.10 14.19
CA ILE A 174 -1.37 -1.15 14.06
C ILE A 174 -0.74 -2.28 14.89
N ALA A 175 0.59 -2.37 14.94
CA ALA A 175 1.27 -3.33 15.81
C ALA A 175 0.90 -3.13 17.29
N LYS A 176 0.78 -1.88 17.74
CA LYS A 176 0.30 -1.57 19.09
C LYS A 176 -1.17 -1.96 19.27
N GLU A 177 -2.04 -1.59 18.32
CA GLU A 177 -3.48 -1.88 18.38
C GLU A 177 -3.76 -3.39 18.52
N LEU A 178 -2.97 -4.22 17.84
CA LEU A 178 -3.08 -5.69 17.93
C LEU A 178 -2.74 -6.25 19.32
N ASN A 179 -2.10 -5.46 20.20
CA ASN A 179 -1.56 -5.89 21.49
C ASN A 179 -2.09 -5.07 22.68
N VAL A 180 -3.26 -4.43 22.54
CA VAL A 180 -3.91 -3.66 23.62
C VAL A 180 -5.32 -4.18 23.93
N THR A 181 -5.81 -3.90 25.14
CA THR A 181 -7.18 -4.23 25.55
C THR A 181 -8.15 -3.17 25.06
N THR A 182 -8.99 -3.54 24.09
CA THR A 182 -9.98 -2.64 23.45
C THR A 182 -11.40 -2.80 23.98
N ASP A 183 -11.57 -3.66 24.98
CA ASP A 183 -12.86 -3.98 25.62
C ASP A 183 -13.35 -2.82 26.52
N ASN A 184 -14.61 -2.91 26.94
CA ASN A 184 -15.16 -2.10 28.02
C ASN A 184 -16.36 -2.82 28.68
N PRO A 185 -16.53 -2.75 30.02
CA PRO A 185 -15.64 -2.15 31.01
C PRO A 185 -14.38 -3.00 31.27
N LEU A 186 -13.28 -2.34 31.62
CA LEU A 186 -12.04 -3.00 31.99
C LEU A 186 -12.10 -3.45 33.45
N VAL A 187 -11.54 -4.63 33.73
CA VAL A 187 -11.50 -5.22 35.08
C VAL A 187 -10.09 -5.08 35.63
N ASP A 188 -9.92 -4.23 36.64
CA ASP A 188 -8.70 -4.16 37.45
C ASP A 188 -8.89 -5.08 38.66
N VAL A 189 -8.35 -6.30 38.53
CA VAL A 189 -8.47 -7.35 39.54
C VAL A 189 -7.67 -7.00 40.80
N GLU A 190 -6.52 -6.34 40.63
CA GLU A 190 -5.63 -6.02 41.76
C GLU A 190 -6.30 -5.04 42.73
N ASN A 191 -6.97 -4.02 42.18
CA ASN A 191 -7.65 -3.01 42.98
C ASN A 191 -9.15 -3.32 43.21
N GLY A 192 -9.69 -4.36 42.57
CA GLY A 192 -11.11 -4.70 42.64
C GLY A 192 -12.02 -3.64 41.99
N ILE A 193 -11.54 -2.95 40.96
CA ILE A 193 -12.22 -1.81 40.32
C ILE A 193 -12.67 -2.18 38.89
N LEU A 194 -13.87 -1.74 38.52
CA LEU A 194 -14.34 -1.73 37.14
C LEU A 194 -14.16 -0.33 36.55
N HIS A 195 -13.39 -0.23 35.46
CA HIS A 195 -13.17 1.01 34.75
C HIS A 195 -14.06 1.09 33.50
N HIS A 196 -14.86 2.14 33.43
CA HIS A 196 -15.65 2.47 32.25
C HIS A 196 -14.90 3.49 31.39
N GLY A 197 -14.63 3.15 30.15
CA GLY A 197 -13.83 3.96 29.23
C GLY A 197 -14.23 3.76 27.76
N GLY A 198 -13.32 4.13 26.86
CA GLY A 198 -13.58 4.21 25.42
C GLY A 198 -12.58 3.47 24.54
N ASN A 199 -11.89 2.44 25.04
CA ASN A 199 -10.83 1.74 24.30
C ASN A 199 -11.33 1.02 23.02
N PHE A 200 -12.65 0.86 22.85
CA PHE A 200 -13.26 0.37 21.62
C PHE A 200 -13.26 1.41 20.47
N GLN A 201 -12.83 2.65 20.72
CA GLN A 201 -12.74 3.70 19.70
C GLN A 201 -11.48 3.56 18.83
N ALA A 202 -11.65 2.99 17.63
CA ALA A 202 -10.55 2.65 16.72
C ALA A 202 -9.99 3.83 15.87
N THR A 203 -9.99 5.07 16.36
CA THR A 203 -9.55 6.24 15.57
C THR A 203 -8.10 6.13 15.10
N SER A 204 -7.22 5.57 15.93
CA SER A 204 -5.81 5.32 15.59
C SER A 204 -5.67 4.40 14.36
N VAL A 205 -6.52 3.37 14.27
CA VAL A 205 -6.58 2.48 13.10
C VAL A 205 -7.09 3.22 11.87
N ALA A 206 -8.16 4.00 12.02
CA ALA A 206 -8.75 4.75 10.92
C ALA A 206 -7.74 5.71 10.26
N LEU A 207 -7.06 6.53 11.06
CA LEU A 207 -6.07 7.49 10.58
C LEU A 207 -4.85 6.80 9.96
N SER A 208 -4.42 5.66 10.50
CA SER A 208 -3.36 4.84 9.90
C SER A 208 -3.76 4.34 8.51
N MET A 209 -5.01 3.93 8.33
CA MET A 209 -5.55 3.48 7.05
C MET A 209 -5.69 4.61 6.04
N GLU A 210 -6.02 5.83 6.45
CA GLU A 210 -6.07 6.99 5.55
C GLU A 210 -4.69 7.40 5.06
N LYS A 211 -3.72 7.51 5.96
CA LYS A 211 -2.32 7.77 5.58
C LYS A 211 -1.77 6.70 4.65
N THR A 212 -2.02 5.42 4.98
CA THR A 212 -1.64 4.30 4.12
C THR A 212 -2.27 4.43 2.74
N ARG A 213 -3.58 4.73 2.65
CA ARG A 213 -4.27 4.86 1.36
C ARG A 213 -3.75 6.01 0.51
N LEU A 214 -3.44 7.15 1.14
CA LEU A 214 -2.81 8.28 0.47
C LEU A 214 -1.41 7.94 -0.05
N ALA A 215 -0.60 7.25 0.77
CA ALA A 215 0.71 6.73 0.36
C ALA A 215 0.60 5.78 -0.86
N ILE A 216 -0.36 4.85 -0.85
CA ILE A 216 -0.62 3.95 -2.00
C ILE A 216 -0.98 4.72 -3.27
N ALA A 217 -1.83 5.75 -3.18
CA ALA A 217 -2.16 6.59 -4.32
C ALA A 217 -0.92 7.36 -4.84
N ALA A 218 -0.06 7.86 -3.95
CA ALA A 218 1.19 8.51 -4.33
C ALA A 218 2.16 7.55 -5.04
N LEU A 219 2.32 6.33 -4.52
CA LEU A 219 3.12 5.28 -5.18
C LEU A 219 2.54 4.94 -6.56
N GLY A 220 1.23 4.79 -6.66
CA GLY A 220 0.53 4.60 -7.94
C GLY A 220 0.78 5.74 -8.93
N LYS A 221 0.85 6.99 -8.46
CA LYS A 221 1.09 8.17 -9.31
C LYS A 221 2.52 8.28 -9.83
N ILE A 222 3.54 7.85 -9.09
CA ILE A 222 4.91 7.85 -9.61
C ILE A 222 5.12 6.71 -10.61
N MET A 223 4.62 5.51 -10.29
CA MET A 223 4.60 4.38 -11.23
C MET A 223 3.79 4.73 -12.48
N PHE A 224 2.66 5.43 -12.29
CA PHE A 224 2.08 6.46 -13.16
C PHE A 224 2.94 6.95 -14.33
N ALA A 225 3.65 8.01 -13.96
CA ALA A 225 4.42 8.84 -14.83
C ALA A 225 5.65 8.12 -15.40
N GLN A 226 6.26 7.19 -14.65
CA GLN A 226 7.39 6.40 -15.13
C GLN A 226 7.01 5.54 -16.34
N VAL A 227 5.88 4.82 -16.27
CA VAL A 227 5.40 3.97 -17.38
C VAL A 227 4.97 4.81 -18.58
N THR A 228 4.29 5.94 -18.34
CA THR A 228 3.91 6.86 -19.43
C THR A 228 5.13 7.45 -20.13
N GLU A 229 6.20 7.76 -19.39
CA GLU A 229 7.47 8.21 -19.97
C GLU A 229 8.13 7.11 -20.81
N LEU A 230 8.17 5.87 -20.32
CA LEU A 230 8.68 4.70 -21.06
C LEU A 230 7.94 4.44 -22.38
N ASN A 231 6.60 4.54 -22.37
CA ASN A 231 5.79 4.24 -23.56
C ASN A 231 5.84 5.34 -24.64
N ASN A 232 6.30 6.54 -24.29
CA ASN A 232 6.28 7.68 -25.19
C ASN A 232 7.62 7.84 -25.92
N SER A 233 7.63 7.56 -27.23
CA SER A 233 8.84 7.65 -28.07
C SER A 233 9.47 9.05 -28.16
N ALA A 234 8.73 10.11 -27.79
CA ALA A 234 9.29 11.45 -27.70
C ALA A 234 10.02 11.72 -26.38
N MET A 235 9.91 10.81 -25.41
CA MET A 235 10.41 10.98 -24.04
C MET A 235 11.32 9.85 -23.57
N ASN A 236 11.25 8.68 -24.19
CA ASN A 236 11.82 7.41 -23.70
C ASN A 236 13.25 7.10 -24.17
N ASN A 237 14.00 8.11 -24.61
CA ASN A 237 15.41 8.00 -25.01
C ASN A 237 15.72 6.94 -26.09
N GLY A 238 14.84 6.84 -27.10
CA GLY A 238 15.10 6.05 -28.31
C GLY A 238 14.47 4.65 -28.31
N LEU A 239 13.71 4.31 -27.27
CA LEU A 239 12.89 3.10 -27.28
C LEU A 239 11.74 3.21 -28.30
N PRO A 240 11.34 2.09 -28.95
CA PRO A 240 10.21 2.10 -29.88
C PRO A 240 8.91 2.61 -29.24
N SER A 241 8.06 3.25 -30.04
CA SER A 241 6.73 3.71 -29.59
C SER A 241 5.92 2.54 -29.03
N CYS A 242 5.25 2.72 -27.87
CA CYS A 242 4.50 1.64 -27.21
C CYS A 242 5.36 0.38 -26.94
N LEU A 243 6.69 0.54 -26.85
CA LEU A 243 7.66 -0.54 -26.62
C LEU A 243 7.49 -1.72 -27.61
N ASN A 244 7.14 -1.42 -28.87
CA ASN A 244 6.91 -2.45 -29.87
C ASN A 244 8.25 -3.08 -30.32
N GLY A 245 8.30 -4.41 -30.40
CA GLY A 245 9.47 -5.17 -30.85
C GLY A 245 9.44 -5.58 -32.34
N ALA A 246 8.51 -5.04 -33.12
CA ALA A 246 8.26 -5.47 -34.51
C ALA A 246 7.88 -4.26 -35.40
N GLU A 247 7.20 -4.50 -36.53
CA GLU A 247 6.76 -3.44 -37.44
C GLU A 247 5.72 -2.51 -36.77
N PRO A 248 6.04 -1.21 -36.53
CA PRO A 248 5.21 -0.33 -35.71
C PRO A 248 3.80 -0.06 -36.26
N SER A 249 3.59 -0.19 -37.57
CA SER A 249 2.28 0.01 -38.19
C SER A 249 1.24 -1.06 -37.82
N THR A 250 1.69 -2.22 -37.34
CA THR A 250 0.84 -3.38 -37.01
C THR A 250 0.99 -3.86 -35.57
N ASN A 251 1.96 -3.35 -34.81
CA ASN A 251 2.20 -3.74 -33.43
C ASN A 251 2.14 -2.54 -32.47
N TYR A 252 1.09 -2.51 -31.65
CA TYR A 252 0.83 -1.47 -30.64
C TYR A 252 1.15 -1.94 -29.20
N HIS A 253 1.76 -3.11 -29.04
CA HIS A 253 2.22 -3.76 -27.81
C HIS A 253 1.63 -3.22 -26.48
N THR A 254 2.23 -2.21 -25.84
CA THR A 254 1.78 -1.71 -24.53
C THR A 254 0.72 -0.61 -24.55
N LYS A 255 0.22 -0.20 -25.71
CA LYS A 255 -0.77 0.90 -25.83
C LYS A 255 -2.01 0.69 -24.96
N GLY A 256 -2.54 -0.54 -24.94
CA GLY A 256 -3.69 -0.89 -24.09
C GLY A 256 -3.35 -0.84 -22.59
N LEU A 257 -2.12 -1.22 -22.23
CA LEU A 257 -1.63 -1.16 -20.85
C LEU A 257 -1.49 0.28 -20.37
N ASP A 258 -1.07 1.21 -21.23
CA ASP A 258 -0.97 2.64 -20.89
C ASP A 258 -2.36 3.24 -20.56
N THR A 259 -3.38 2.90 -21.37
CA THR A 259 -4.77 3.28 -21.10
C THR A 259 -5.28 2.69 -19.78
N ALA A 260 -5.03 1.40 -19.53
CA ALA A 260 -5.40 0.76 -18.26
C ALA A 260 -4.69 1.42 -17.06
N CYS A 261 -3.41 1.75 -17.23
CA CYS A 261 -2.61 2.45 -16.23
C CYS A 261 -3.19 3.83 -15.87
N ALA A 262 -3.74 4.57 -16.84
CA ALA A 262 -4.41 5.83 -16.58
C ALA A 262 -5.71 5.64 -15.78
N ALA A 263 -6.50 4.62 -16.12
CA ALA A 263 -7.72 4.26 -15.39
C ALA A 263 -7.42 3.90 -13.92
N TYR A 264 -6.46 3.00 -13.69
CA TYR A 264 -6.03 2.61 -12.34
C TYR A 264 -5.51 3.81 -11.54
N CYS A 265 -4.73 4.71 -12.15
CA CYS A 265 -4.25 5.91 -11.45
C CYS A 265 -5.42 6.82 -11.03
N SER A 266 -6.43 6.98 -11.90
CA SER A 266 -7.59 7.83 -11.62
C SER A 266 -8.43 7.27 -10.47
N GLU A 267 -8.66 5.96 -10.47
CA GLU A 267 -9.39 5.27 -9.41
C GLU A 267 -8.65 5.31 -8.07
N LEU A 268 -7.33 5.07 -8.07
CA LEU A 268 -6.49 5.20 -6.87
C LEU A 268 -6.57 6.61 -6.25
N GLN A 269 -6.51 7.64 -7.10
CA GLN A 269 -6.58 9.02 -6.64
C GLN A 269 -7.96 9.35 -6.06
N HIS A 270 -9.04 8.81 -6.62
CA HIS A 270 -10.37 8.94 -6.05
C HIS A 270 -10.48 8.25 -4.67
N LEU A 271 -9.97 7.02 -4.56
CA LEU A 271 -9.97 6.26 -3.30
C LEU A 271 -9.16 6.92 -2.18
N ALA A 272 -8.22 7.80 -2.51
CA ALA A 272 -7.40 8.50 -1.52
C ALA A 272 -8.17 9.50 -0.64
N ALA A 273 -9.42 9.82 -0.97
CA ALA A 273 -10.25 10.70 -0.15
C ALA A 273 -10.40 10.17 1.31
N PRO A 274 -10.38 11.06 2.31
CA PRO A 274 -10.57 10.68 3.71
C PRO A 274 -12.03 10.25 3.95
N LEU A 275 -12.20 9.23 4.77
CA LEU A 275 -13.49 8.71 5.23
C LEU A 275 -13.84 9.24 6.63
N THR A 276 -12.85 9.56 7.47
CA THR A 276 -13.08 10.09 8.83
C THR A 276 -13.69 11.49 8.83
N THR A 277 -13.80 12.16 7.69
CA THR A 277 -14.56 13.41 7.50
C THR A 277 -16.06 13.19 7.33
N HIS A 278 -16.51 11.93 7.25
CA HIS A 278 -17.91 11.55 6.99
C HIS A 278 -18.61 10.94 8.21
N VAL A 279 -18.06 11.14 9.42
CA VAL A 279 -18.65 10.63 10.67
C VAL A 279 -20.08 11.14 10.84
N GLN A 280 -21.00 10.20 11.09
CA GLN A 280 -22.41 10.48 11.40
C GLN A 280 -22.67 10.20 12.87
N SER A 281 -23.62 10.93 13.46
CA SER A 281 -24.13 10.61 14.79
C SER A 281 -24.98 9.35 14.72
N ALA A 282 -24.58 8.30 15.44
CA ALA A 282 -25.23 6.99 15.42
C ALA A 282 -25.77 6.61 16.81
N GLU A 283 -26.62 5.57 16.82
CA GLU A 283 -27.10 4.88 18.03
C GLU A 283 -27.71 5.84 19.06
N GLY A 284 -28.86 6.45 18.72
CA GLY A 284 -29.55 7.37 19.63
C GLY A 284 -28.72 8.59 20.04
N HIS A 285 -27.74 8.98 19.23
CA HIS A 285 -26.72 10.01 19.49
C HIS A 285 -25.65 9.68 20.54
N ASN A 286 -25.66 8.48 21.13
CA ASN A 286 -24.61 8.02 22.03
C ASN A 286 -23.27 7.88 21.28
N GLN A 287 -23.29 7.42 20.02
CA GLN A 287 -22.11 7.35 19.15
C GLN A 287 -22.05 8.56 18.22
N SER A 288 -22.09 9.77 18.80
CA SER A 288 -21.97 11.04 18.07
C SER A 288 -20.62 11.21 17.35
N ILE A 289 -19.60 10.48 17.81
CA ILE A 289 -18.33 10.27 17.11
C ILE A 289 -18.03 8.78 16.99
N ASN A 290 -17.44 8.37 15.87
CA ASN A 290 -17.00 7.00 15.61
C ASN A 290 -15.87 7.01 14.57
N SER A 291 -15.00 6.00 14.62
CA SER A 291 -13.75 6.01 13.84
C SER A 291 -13.91 5.69 12.36
N LEU A 292 -14.95 4.94 11.97
CA LEU A 292 -15.09 4.35 10.62
C LEU A 292 -13.90 3.44 10.22
N ALA A 293 -13.12 2.94 11.18
CA ALA A 293 -11.83 2.29 10.94
C ALA A 293 -11.90 1.08 9.99
N PHE A 294 -12.90 0.21 10.15
CA PHE A 294 -13.05 -0.95 9.26
C PHE A 294 -13.42 -0.55 7.82
N ILE A 295 -14.20 0.52 7.64
CA ILE A 295 -14.53 1.05 6.31
C ILE A 295 -13.26 1.62 5.66
N SER A 296 -12.46 2.37 6.43
CA SER A 296 -11.17 2.90 5.97
C SER A 296 -10.22 1.76 5.57
N ALA A 297 -10.09 0.72 6.39
CA ALA A 297 -9.27 -0.45 6.09
C ALA A 297 -9.72 -1.17 4.80
N ARG A 298 -11.03 -1.34 4.59
CA ARG A 298 -11.56 -1.94 3.35
C ARG A 298 -11.21 -1.13 2.11
N LYS A 299 -11.36 0.19 2.16
CA LYS A 299 -10.98 1.07 1.04
C LYS A 299 -9.47 1.12 0.80
N THR A 300 -8.67 0.96 1.85
CA THR A 300 -7.22 0.81 1.70
C THR A 300 -6.85 -0.52 1.07
N LEU A 301 -7.51 -1.62 1.42
CA LEU A 301 -7.33 -2.93 0.76
C LEU A 301 -7.72 -2.89 -0.73
N GLU A 302 -8.83 -2.23 -1.07
CA GLU A 302 -9.25 -2.01 -2.47
C GLU A 302 -8.19 -1.23 -3.26
N ALA A 303 -7.67 -0.14 -2.69
CA ALA A 303 -6.58 0.62 -3.31
C ALA A 303 -5.30 -0.24 -3.51
N LEU A 304 -4.98 -1.12 -2.56
CA LEU A 304 -3.84 -2.03 -2.68
C LEU A 304 -4.02 -3.02 -3.85
N GLU A 305 -5.22 -3.56 -4.06
CA GLU A 305 -5.50 -4.45 -5.19
C GLU A 305 -5.33 -3.74 -6.54
N ILE A 306 -5.78 -2.48 -6.65
CA ILE A 306 -5.57 -1.69 -7.87
C ILE A 306 -4.08 -1.43 -8.11
N LEU A 307 -3.31 -1.11 -7.07
CA LEU A 307 -1.86 -0.92 -7.21
C LEU A 307 -1.13 -2.23 -7.59
N LYS A 308 -1.60 -3.40 -7.12
CA LYS A 308 -1.07 -4.71 -7.53
C LYS A 308 -1.29 -4.96 -9.02
N MET A 309 -2.51 -4.77 -9.51
CA MET A 309 -2.84 -4.93 -10.95
C MET A 309 -1.97 -4.03 -11.83
N ARG A 310 -1.67 -2.80 -11.36
CA ARG A 310 -0.74 -1.90 -12.04
C ARG A 310 0.68 -2.46 -12.09
N SER A 311 1.18 -2.98 -10.97
CA SER A 311 2.57 -3.42 -10.82
C SER A 311 2.92 -4.56 -11.80
N THR A 312 1.95 -5.39 -12.17
CA THR A 312 2.13 -6.48 -13.14
C THR A 312 2.25 -6.00 -14.59
N CYS A 313 1.73 -4.83 -14.95
CA CYS A 313 1.79 -4.33 -16.34
C CYS A 313 3.21 -3.97 -16.80
N GLY A 314 4.12 -3.64 -15.86
CA GLY A 314 5.49 -3.21 -16.17
C GLY A 314 6.50 -4.32 -16.47
N CYS A 315 6.15 -5.59 -16.24
CA CYS A 315 7.09 -6.72 -16.40
C CYS A 315 6.98 -7.44 -17.77
N SER A 316 6.11 -6.96 -18.66
CA SER A 316 5.75 -7.65 -19.92
C SER A 316 6.74 -7.43 -21.08
N SER A 317 7.92 -6.85 -20.84
CA SER A 317 8.85 -6.40 -21.88
C SER A 317 9.84 -7.46 -22.39
N ASN A 318 9.63 -8.76 -22.09
CA ASN A 318 10.40 -9.84 -22.70
C ASN A 318 9.56 -10.60 -23.72
N GLY A 319 9.70 -10.20 -24.98
CA GLY A 319 9.34 -10.94 -26.19
C GLY A 319 10.45 -10.79 -27.21
#